data_AF-A0A6B1F4R2-F1
#
_entry.id   AF-A0A6B1F4R2-F1
#
_cell.length_a   1.000
_cell.length_b   1.000
_cell.length_c   1.000
_cell.angle_alpha   90.00
_cell.angle_beta   90.00
_cell.angle_gamma   90.00
#
_symmetry.space_group_name_H-M   'P 1'
#
loop_
_entity.id
_entity.type
_entity.pdbx_description
1 polymer ?
#
loop_
_entity_poly.entity_id
_entity_poly.type
_entity_poly.pdbx_seq_one_letter_code
_entity_poly.pdbx_strand_id
1 'polypeptide(L)'
;MVSGSLRQPPHQLRRQLITRGLQRSGHPGTVLELAAAVGDPMQPLVAGVILGCGGAAPVLLAGGSQMAAVLALAMALARSRGQPVAPLLRSTTVGTTRWVAREPGSNLSLLLERVHGQLGLPQAPLALASTLDFSSCTHPALRDYEAGYVKEGVGAGGLAIAASLAGLSNSRLARLCDQAMGQLRGGDGT
;
A
#
# COMPACT_ATOMS: atom_id res chain seq x y z
N MET A 1 -13.29 -4.16 -0.72
CA MET A 1 -12.45 -3.50 0.31
C MET A 1 -10.98 -3.42 -0.06
N VAL A 2 -10.40 -4.43 -0.72
CA VAL A 2 -9.01 -4.34 -1.23
C VAL A 2 -9.02 -3.75 -2.64
N SER A 3 -8.25 -2.69 -2.87
CA SER A 3 -8.05 -2.09 -4.20
C SER A 3 -7.45 -3.10 -5.21
N GLY A 4 -7.43 -2.72 -6.48
CA GLY A 4 -6.73 -3.45 -7.52
C GLY A 4 -6.49 -2.57 -8.74
N SER A 5 -5.55 -2.96 -9.61
CA SER A 5 -5.21 -2.18 -10.81
C SER A 5 -6.35 -2.09 -11.83
N LEU A 6 -7.35 -2.97 -11.71
CA LEU A 6 -8.57 -2.98 -12.52
C LEU A 6 -9.62 -2.02 -11.96
N ARG A 7 -10.45 -1.47 -12.85
CA ARG A 7 -11.58 -0.60 -12.49
C ARG A 7 -12.62 -1.31 -11.61
N GLN A 8 -12.85 -2.60 -11.86
CA GLN A 8 -13.72 -3.46 -11.05
C GLN A 8 -12.94 -4.70 -10.59
N PRO A 9 -12.46 -4.73 -9.33
CA PRO A 9 -11.73 -5.89 -8.81
C PRO A 9 -12.64 -7.11 -8.65
N PRO A 10 -12.20 -8.34 -9.01
CA PRO A 10 -13.00 -9.55 -8.89
C PRO A 10 -13.05 -10.06 -7.43
N HIS A 11 -13.79 -9.35 -6.57
CA HIS A 11 -13.81 -9.61 -5.13
C HIS A 11 -14.30 -11.02 -4.76
N GLN A 12 -15.28 -11.57 -5.49
CA GLN A 12 -15.81 -12.91 -5.24
C GLN A 12 -14.76 -13.99 -5.48
N LEU A 13 -14.05 -13.91 -6.61
CA LEU A 13 -12.98 -14.87 -6.93
C LEU A 13 -11.85 -14.81 -5.91
N ARG A 14 -11.40 -13.60 -5.53
CA ARG A 14 -10.38 -13.43 -4.48
C ARG A 14 -10.80 -14.09 -3.16
N ARG A 15 -12.05 -13.89 -2.73
CA ARG A 15 -12.57 -14.49 -1.50
C ARG A 15 -12.57 -16.02 -1.58
N GLN A 16 -13.01 -16.59 -2.70
CA GLN A 16 -13.00 -18.05 -2.90
C GLN A 16 -11.58 -18.64 -2.84
N LEU A 17 -10.60 -17.98 -3.46
CA LEU A 17 -9.21 -18.41 -3.42
C LEU A 17 -8.62 -18.37 -2.02
N ILE A 18 -8.87 -17.28 -1.27
CA ILE A 18 -8.43 -17.15 0.12
C ILE A 18 -9.06 -18.23 0.99
N THR A 19 -10.38 -18.45 0.89
CA THR A 19 -11.07 -19.52 1.64
C THR A 19 -10.50 -20.90 1.34
N ARG A 20 -10.25 -21.22 0.06
CA ARG A 20 -9.63 -22.50 -0.33
C ARG A 20 -8.21 -22.65 0.20
N GLY A 21 -7.42 -21.58 0.18
CA GLY A 21 -6.06 -21.56 0.73
C GLY A 21 -6.06 -21.87 2.24
N LEU A 22 -6.93 -21.19 3.01
CA LEU A 22 -7.08 -21.41 4.45
C LEU A 22 -7.57 -22.82 4.80
N GLN A 23 -8.50 -23.38 4.01
CA GLN A 23 -8.98 -24.74 4.22
C GLN A 23 -7.88 -25.77 3.97
N ARG A 24 -7.04 -25.56 2.95
CA ARG A 24 -5.93 -26.47 2.62
C ARG A 24 -4.77 -26.39 3.60
N SER A 25 -4.56 -25.25 4.24
CA SER A 25 -3.45 -25.06 5.19
C SER A 25 -3.72 -25.59 6.59
N GLY A 26 -4.89 -26.19 6.85
CA GLY A 26 -5.15 -26.91 8.10
C GLY A 26 -5.36 -26.03 9.34
N HIS A 27 -5.83 -24.79 9.15
CA HIS A 27 -5.98 -23.76 10.21
C HIS A 27 -4.63 -23.25 10.75
N PRO A 28 -4.06 -22.18 10.16
CA PRO A 28 -2.80 -21.63 10.63
C PRO A 28 -2.91 -21.14 12.08
N GLY A 29 -2.02 -21.61 12.95
CA GLY A 29 -1.98 -21.29 14.38
C GLY A 29 -1.15 -20.05 14.69
N THR A 30 -0.29 -19.63 13.76
CA THR A 30 0.51 -18.39 13.88
C THR A 30 0.25 -17.42 12.72
N VAL A 31 0.59 -16.14 12.95
CA VAL A 31 0.46 -15.11 11.90
C VAL A 31 1.42 -15.35 10.73
N LEU A 32 2.58 -15.98 10.97
CA LEU A 32 3.50 -16.38 9.91
C LEU A 32 2.96 -17.56 9.10
N GLU A 33 2.33 -18.55 9.74
CA GLU A 33 1.65 -19.64 9.03
C GLU A 33 0.49 -19.11 8.20
N LEU A 34 -0.25 -18.12 8.71
CA LEU A 34 -1.30 -17.45 7.95
C LEU A 34 -0.74 -16.74 6.72
N ALA A 35 0.35 -15.99 6.88
CA ALA A 35 1.04 -15.33 5.77
C ALA A 35 1.60 -16.36 4.76
N ALA A 36 2.12 -17.50 5.22
CA ALA A 36 2.61 -18.56 4.36
C ALA A 36 1.47 -19.26 3.59
N ALA A 37 0.27 -19.36 4.17
CA ALA A 37 -0.87 -20.02 3.56
C ALA A 37 -1.55 -19.19 2.46
N VAL A 38 -1.74 -17.88 2.69
CA VAL A 38 -2.56 -17.02 1.82
C VAL A 38 -2.00 -15.62 1.58
N GLY A 39 -0.82 -15.32 2.13
CA GLY A 39 -0.13 -14.06 1.90
C GLY A 39 0.80 -14.11 0.69
N ASP A 40 1.76 -13.21 0.69
CA ASP A 40 2.82 -13.12 -0.31
C ASP A 40 4.16 -12.84 0.42
N PRO A 41 5.31 -13.17 -0.17
CA PRO A 41 6.61 -13.02 0.50
C PRO A 41 7.02 -11.56 0.76
N MET A 42 6.40 -10.57 0.09
CA MET A 42 6.68 -9.16 0.38
C MET A 42 6.13 -8.78 1.76
N GLN A 43 5.00 -9.34 2.18
CA GLN A 43 4.41 -9.03 3.50
C GLN A 43 5.34 -9.31 4.69
N PRO A 44 5.87 -10.53 4.90
CA PRO A 44 6.78 -10.81 6.00
C PRO A 44 8.12 -10.09 5.86
N LEU A 45 8.60 -9.84 4.63
CA LEU A 45 9.81 -9.04 4.38
C LEU A 45 9.64 -7.61 4.93
N VAL A 46 8.60 -6.91 4.49
CA VAL A 46 8.36 -5.52 4.91
C VAL A 46 7.99 -5.44 6.39
N ALA A 47 7.24 -6.42 6.92
CA ALA A 47 6.99 -6.51 8.36
C ALA A 47 8.30 -6.66 9.15
N GLY A 48 9.26 -7.46 8.65
CA GLY A 48 10.59 -7.58 9.23
C GLY A 48 11.35 -6.26 9.27
N VAL A 49 11.27 -5.45 8.21
CA VAL A 49 11.87 -4.10 8.18
C VAL A 49 11.27 -3.20 9.27
N ILE A 50 9.94 -3.16 9.39
CA ILE A 50 9.25 -2.37 10.44
C ILE A 50 9.76 -2.77 11.83
N LEU A 51 9.78 -4.08 12.10
CA LEU A 51 10.23 -4.64 13.38
C LEU A 51 11.70 -4.30 13.67
N GLY A 52 12.57 -4.41 12.65
CA GLY A 52 13.99 -4.08 12.72
C GLY A 52 14.25 -2.59 12.97
N CYS A 53 13.42 -1.70 12.43
CA CYS A 53 13.49 -0.27 12.74
C CYS A 53 13.14 0.04 14.20
N GLY A 54 12.33 -0.79 14.86
CA GLY A 54 12.10 -0.72 16.30
C GLY A 54 11.46 0.58 16.82
N GLY A 55 10.93 1.42 15.93
CA GLY A 55 10.46 2.77 16.26
C GLY A 55 11.53 3.86 16.23
N ALA A 56 12.80 3.52 15.95
CA ALA A 56 13.92 4.46 15.91
C ALA A 56 14.00 5.28 14.62
N ALA A 57 13.44 4.75 13.52
CA ALA A 57 13.41 5.41 12.22
C ALA A 57 11.98 5.45 11.65
N PRO A 58 11.59 6.53 10.95
CA PRO A 58 10.31 6.60 10.28
C PRO A 58 10.26 5.63 9.09
N VAL A 59 9.13 4.95 8.93
CA VAL A 59 8.86 4.00 7.85
C VAL A 59 7.61 4.47 7.09
N LEU A 60 7.76 4.73 5.80
CA LEU A 60 6.65 5.01 4.90
C LEU A 60 6.30 3.76 4.09
N LEU A 61 5.20 3.10 4.43
CA LEU A 61 4.66 1.96 3.70
C LEU A 61 4.01 2.44 2.41
N ALA A 62 4.81 2.49 1.35
CA ALA A 62 4.41 3.02 0.05
C ALA A 62 3.54 2.01 -0.73
N GLY A 63 2.22 2.17 -0.66
CA GLY A 63 1.27 1.32 -1.37
C GLY A 63 -0.17 1.48 -0.88
N GLY A 64 -1.08 0.72 -1.50
CA GLY A 64 -2.52 0.79 -1.22
C GLY A 64 -2.95 -0.18 -0.11
N SER A 65 -4.12 -0.79 -0.27
CA SER A 65 -4.73 -1.71 0.71
C SER A 65 -3.81 -2.82 1.19
N GLN A 66 -2.86 -3.29 0.37
CA GLN A 66 -1.89 -4.31 0.79
C GLN A 66 -1.05 -3.86 2.01
N MET A 67 -0.76 -2.57 2.15
CA MET A 67 0.05 -2.05 3.26
C MET A 67 -0.69 -2.12 4.60
N ALA A 68 -2.02 -2.18 4.60
CA ALA A 68 -2.79 -2.46 5.82
C ALA A 68 -2.56 -3.89 6.33
N ALA A 69 -2.41 -4.87 5.42
CA ALA A 69 -2.08 -6.25 5.78
C ALA A 69 -0.64 -6.36 6.33
N VAL A 70 0.31 -5.67 5.69
CA VAL A 70 1.70 -5.58 6.17
C VAL A 70 1.77 -4.98 7.57
N LEU A 71 1.05 -3.87 7.80
CA LEU A 71 0.98 -3.23 9.11
C LEU A 71 0.39 -4.18 10.15
N ALA A 72 -0.74 -4.83 9.85
CA ALA A 72 -1.37 -5.79 10.75
C ALA A 72 -0.42 -6.95 11.11
N LEU A 73 0.26 -7.51 10.12
CA LEU A 73 1.27 -8.57 10.30
C LEU A 73 2.40 -8.09 11.22
N ALA A 74 2.96 -6.91 10.97
CA ALA A 74 4.03 -6.35 11.79
C ALA A 74 3.60 -6.11 13.24
N MET A 75 2.41 -5.53 13.47
CA MET A 75 1.92 -5.29 14.83
C MET A 75 1.64 -6.59 15.59
N ALA A 76 1.10 -7.61 14.91
CA ALA A 76 0.84 -8.90 15.51
C ALA A 76 2.15 -9.65 15.86
N LEU A 77 3.15 -9.58 14.98
CA LEU A 77 4.48 -10.14 15.22
C LEU A 77 5.23 -9.41 16.35
N ALA A 78 5.12 -8.08 16.42
CA ALA A 78 5.71 -7.30 17.51
C ALA A 78 5.14 -7.79 18.85
N ARG A 79 3.82 -7.94 18.93
CA ARG A 79 3.16 -8.41 20.15
C ARG A 79 3.54 -9.84 20.51
N SER A 80 3.61 -10.76 19.56
CA SER A 80 4.02 -12.15 19.84
C SER A 80 5.48 -12.27 20.29
N ARG A 81 6.34 -11.32 19.91
CA ARG A 81 7.75 -11.24 20.32
C ARG A 81 7.98 -10.40 21.58
N GLY A 82 6.94 -9.82 22.18
CA GLY A 82 7.06 -8.92 23.33
C GLY A 82 7.65 -7.54 22.99
N GLN A 83 7.71 -7.17 21.71
CA GLN A 83 8.20 -5.87 21.27
C GLN A 83 7.11 -4.78 21.45
N PRO A 84 7.46 -3.57 21.92
CA PRO A 84 6.50 -2.49 22.08
C PRO A 84 5.84 -2.09 20.75
N VAL A 85 4.50 -2.19 20.68
CA VAL A 85 3.70 -1.83 19.49
C VAL A 85 3.62 -0.32 19.28
N ALA A 86 3.51 0.46 20.36
CA ALA A 86 3.26 1.91 20.25
C ALA A 86 4.37 2.69 19.52
N PRO A 87 5.68 2.46 19.78
CA PRO A 87 6.75 3.11 19.03
C PRO A 87 6.74 2.73 17.55
N LEU A 88 6.57 1.44 17.23
CA LEU A 88 6.49 0.96 15.85
C LEU A 88 5.34 1.62 15.09
N LEU A 89 4.17 1.72 15.73
CA LEU A 89 2.99 2.32 15.13
C LEU A 89 3.15 3.82 14.92
N ARG A 90 3.77 4.53 15.87
CA ARG A 90 4.07 5.98 15.73
C ARG A 90 5.05 6.28 14.61
N SER A 91 6.02 5.40 14.39
CA SER A 91 7.03 5.60 13.36
C SER A 91 6.60 5.08 11.98
N THR A 92 5.45 4.41 11.86
CA THR A 92 5.01 3.77 10.62
C THR A 92 3.79 4.48 10.04
N THR A 93 3.90 4.94 8.80
CA THR A 93 2.82 5.61 8.07
C THR A 93 2.53 4.88 6.77
N VAL A 94 1.26 4.73 6.40
CA VAL A 94 0.88 4.24 5.06
C VAL A 94 0.87 5.41 4.08
N GLY A 95 1.64 5.33 3.00
CA GLY A 95 1.66 6.34 1.94
C GLY A 95 1.08 5.78 0.66
N THR A 96 -0.02 6.35 0.16
CA THR A 96 -0.67 5.90 -1.07
C THR A 96 -0.94 7.05 -2.04
N THR A 97 -1.62 6.80 -3.14
CA THR A 97 -2.06 7.82 -4.09
C THR A 97 -3.46 8.35 -3.78
N ARG A 98 -3.79 9.54 -4.30
CA ARG A 98 -5.17 10.06 -4.26
C ARG A 98 -6.18 9.11 -4.89
N TRP A 99 -5.77 8.34 -5.92
CA TRP A 99 -6.66 7.46 -6.66
C TRP A 99 -7.11 6.27 -5.81
N VAL A 100 -6.21 5.71 -4.98
CA VAL A 100 -6.58 4.69 -3.99
C VAL A 100 -7.41 5.29 -2.86
N ALA A 101 -7.03 6.47 -2.36
CA ALA A 101 -7.71 7.12 -1.25
C ALA A 101 -9.17 7.50 -1.57
N ARG A 102 -9.49 7.74 -2.84
CA ARG A 102 -10.82 8.15 -3.32
C ARG A 102 -11.60 7.03 -4.02
N GLU A 103 -11.10 5.79 -4.01
CA GLU A 103 -11.72 4.69 -4.75
C GLU A 103 -13.03 4.22 -4.06
N PRO A 104 -14.20 4.27 -4.72
CA PRO A 104 -15.46 3.87 -4.08
C PRO A 104 -15.51 2.39 -3.62
N GLY A 105 -14.81 1.49 -4.33
CA GLY A 105 -14.80 0.04 -4.03
C GLY A 105 -13.74 -0.41 -3.01
N SER A 106 -12.83 0.48 -2.63
CA SER A 106 -11.73 0.22 -1.70
C SER A 106 -11.68 1.30 -0.64
N ASN A 107 -11.79 0.92 0.63
CA ASN A 107 -11.76 1.86 1.72
C ASN A 107 -10.55 1.56 2.61
N LEU A 108 -9.41 2.15 2.26
CA LEU A 108 -8.16 2.01 3.01
C LEU A 108 -8.34 2.50 4.45
N SER A 109 -9.02 3.63 4.65
CA SER A 109 -9.31 4.18 5.97
C SER A 109 -10.07 3.18 6.85
N LEU A 110 -11.13 2.57 6.30
CA LEU A 110 -11.92 1.55 7.01
C LEU A 110 -11.11 0.26 7.25
N LEU A 111 -10.20 -0.12 6.34
CA LEU A 111 -9.29 -1.25 6.60
C LEU A 111 -8.37 -0.95 7.79
N LEU A 112 -7.78 0.24 7.85
CA LEU A 112 -6.91 0.64 8.95
C LEU A 112 -7.65 0.78 10.27
N GLU A 113 -8.89 1.27 10.24
CA GLU A 113 -9.78 1.30 11.40
C GLU A 113 -10.09 -0.11 11.92
N ARG A 114 -10.37 -1.06 11.02
CA ARG A 114 -10.57 -2.47 11.40
C ARG A 114 -9.32 -3.08 11.99
N VAL A 115 -8.15 -2.81 11.41
CA VAL A 115 -6.86 -3.26 11.97
C VAL A 115 -6.65 -2.68 13.37
N HIS A 116 -6.93 -1.40 13.57
CA HIS A 116 -6.88 -0.74 14.89
C HIS A 116 -7.76 -1.46 15.92
N GLY A 117 -9.05 -1.65 15.60
CA GLY A 117 -10.00 -2.27 16.53
C GLY A 117 -9.71 -3.75 16.79
N GLN A 118 -9.42 -4.54 15.74
CA GLN A 118 -9.21 -5.98 15.86
C GLN A 118 -7.91 -6.34 16.59
N LEU A 119 -6.86 -5.53 16.48
CA LEU A 119 -5.58 -5.77 17.16
C LEU A 119 -5.43 -5.01 18.49
N GLY A 120 -6.43 -4.23 18.88
CA GLY A 120 -6.36 -3.36 20.07
C GLY A 120 -5.12 -2.48 20.04
N LEU A 121 -4.90 -1.80 18.92
CA LEU A 121 -3.74 -0.90 18.79
C LEU A 121 -3.93 0.32 19.70
N PRO A 122 -2.84 0.90 20.24
CA PRO A 122 -2.94 2.03 21.18
C PRO A 122 -3.43 3.34 20.53
N GLN A 123 -3.48 3.39 19.20
CA GLN A 123 -3.94 4.52 18.39
C GLN A 123 -4.28 4.03 16.98
N ALA A 124 -4.98 4.87 16.20
CA ALA A 124 -5.27 4.56 14.80
C ALA A 124 -3.98 4.66 13.94
N PRO A 125 -3.77 3.74 12.97
CA PRO A 125 -2.73 3.88 11.97
C PRO A 125 -2.84 5.18 11.16
N LEU A 126 -1.71 5.83 10.90
CA LEU A 126 -1.66 7.01 10.04
C LEU A 126 -1.57 6.60 8.57
N ALA A 127 -2.35 7.29 7.72
CA ALA A 127 -2.25 7.18 6.27
C ALA A 127 -2.21 8.56 5.61
N LEU A 128 -1.40 8.67 4.56
CA LEU A 128 -1.23 9.85 3.73
C LEU A 128 -1.48 9.47 2.27
N ALA A 129 -2.07 10.38 1.52
CA ALA A 129 -2.29 10.22 0.08
C ALA A 129 -1.57 11.33 -0.69
N SER A 130 -0.78 10.97 -1.69
CA SER A 130 -0.17 11.94 -2.59
C SER A 130 -1.25 12.70 -3.35
N THR A 131 -1.06 14.00 -3.54
CA THR A 131 -1.95 14.84 -4.37
C THR A 131 -1.51 14.91 -5.84
N LEU A 132 -0.79 13.88 -6.31
CA LEU A 132 -0.37 13.75 -7.70
C LEU A 132 -1.58 13.73 -8.65
N ASP A 133 -1.46 14.44 -9.77
CA ASP A 133 -2.54 14.67 -10.73
C ASP A 133 -1.99 14.58 -12.16
N PHE A 134 -2.57 13.70 -12.97
CA PHE A 134 -2.19 13.48 -14.36
C PHE A 134 -3.20 14.02 -15.37
N SER A 135 -4.23 14.76 -14.92
CA SER A 135 -5.25 15.35 -15.81
C SER A 135 -4.66 16.24 -16.92
N SER A 136 -3.53 16.89 -16.66
CA SER A 136 -2.83 17.77 -17.60
C SER A 136 -1.73 17.09 -18.43
N CYS A 137 -1.46 15.80 -18.19
CA CYS A 137 -0.45 15.05 -18.94
C CYS A 137 -0.90 14.78 -20.38
N THR A 138 0.06 14.79 -21.31
CA THR A 138 -0.18 14.57 -22.75
C THR A 138 -0.35 13.09 -23.11
N HIS A 139 0.28 12.17 -22.36
CA HIS A 139 0.18 10.74 -22.63
C HIS A 139 -1.11 10.11 -22.07
N PRO A 140 -1.93 9.43 -22.90
CA PRO A 140 -3.17 8.78 -22.46
C PRO A 140 -2.98 7.80 -21.30
N ALA A 141 -1.90 7.01 -21.32
CA ALA A 141 -1.61 6.03 -20.26
C ALA A 141 -1.47 6.66 -18.85
N LEU A 142 -1.03 7.92 -18.76
CA LEU A 142 -1.01 8.64 -17.48
C LEU A 142 -2.41 9.14 -17.11
N ARG A 143 -3.17 9.66 -18.09
CA ARG A 143 -4.55 10.10 -17.86
C ARG A 143 -5.50 8.96 -17.46
N ASP A 144 -5.20 7.72 -17.83
CA ASP A 144 -5.99 6.55 -17.41
C ASP A 144 -6.05 6.37 -15.88
N TYR A 145 -5.06 6.88 -15.13
CA TYR A 145 -5.13 6.91 -13.66
C TYR A 145 -6.34 7.71 -13.17
N GLU A 146 -6.70 8.80 -13.87
CA GLU A 146 -7.86 9.63 -13.55
C GLU A 146 -9.19 8.92 -13.82
N ALA A 147 -9.18 7.95 -14.73
CA ALA A 147 -10.33 7.08 -15.01
C ALA A 147 -10.42 5.86 -14.06
N GLY A 148 -9.51 5.74 -13.08
CA GLY A 148 -9.51 4.70 -12.07
C GLY A 148 -8.75 3.42 -12.43
N TYR A 149 -7.92 3.47 -13.48
CA TYR A 149 -6.99 2.41 -13.85
C TYR A 149 -5.68 2.53 -13.08
N VAL A 150 -4.99 1.40 -12.87
CA VAL A 150 -3.70 1.27 -12.16
C VAL A 150 -3.75 1.71 -10.70
N LYS A 151 -3.99 3.00 -10.46
CA LYS A 151 -4.15 3.71 -9.18
C LYS A 151 -2.90 3.74 -8.32
N GLU A 152 -2.21 2.62 -8.16
CA GLU A 152 -1.04 2.50 -7.30
C GLU A 152 -0.14 1.36 -7.79
N GLY A 153 1.12 1.40 -7.39
CA GLY A 153 2.09 0.34 -7.67
C GLY A 153 3.51 0.84 -7.51
N VAL A 154 4.45 -0.08 -7.25
CA VAL A 154 5.90 0.23 -7.21
C VAL A 154 6.25 1.37 -6.24
N GLY A 155 5.42 1.59 -5.21
CA GLY A 155 5.60 2.66 -4.23
C GLY A 155 5.31 4.07 -4.75
N ALA A 156 4.62 4.24 -5.88
CA ALA A 156 4.40 5.54 -6.52
C ALA A 156 3.78 6.58 -5.57
N GLY A 157 2.75 6.23 -4.80
CA GLY A 157 2.14 7.14 -3.83
C GLY A 157 3.12 7.60 -2.76
N GLY A 158 3.88 6.69 -2.16
CA GLY A 158 4.88 7.02 -1.14
C GLY A 158 6.04 7.84 -1.69
N LEU A 159 6.53 7.52 -2.88
CA LEU A 159 7.57 8.30 -3.56
C LEU A 159 7.10 9.71 -3.92
N ALA A 160 5.85 9.86 -4.36
CA ALA A 160 5.26 11.17 -4.63
C ALA A 160 5.11 12.00 -3.35
N ILE A 161 4.72 11.39 -2.23
CA ILE A 161 4.70 12.04 -0.91
C ILE A 161 6.11 12.48 -0.51
N ALA A 162 7.11 11.59 -0.62
CA ALA A 162 8.49 11.90 -0.29
C ALA A 162 9.05 13.05 -1.15
N ALA A 163 8.77 13.04 -2.46
CA ALA A 163 9.15 14.11 -3.37
C ALA A 163 8.51 15.45 -2.97
N SER A 164 7.23 15.45 -2.59
CA SER A 164 6.55 16.64 -2.10
C SER A 164 7.16 17.17 -0.81
N LEU A 165 7.54 16.28 0.13
CA LEU A 165 8.22 16.65 1.36
C LEU A 165 9.63 17.21 1.10
N ALA A 166 10.28 16.77 0.02
CA ALA A 166 11.55 17.31 -0.46
C ALA A 166 11.41 18.62 -1.28
N GLY A 167 10.19 19.19 -1.38
CA GLY A 167 9.94 20.48 -2.04
C GLY A 167 9.61 20.38 -3.53
N LEU A 168 9.41 19.17 -4.09
CA LEU A 168 8.99 19.01 -5.47
C LEU A 168 7.47 19.19 -5.59
N SER A 169 7.02 20.18 -6.37
CA SER A 169 5.59 20.39 -6.59
C SER A 169 4.97 19.24 -7.39
N ASN A 170 3.70 18.91 -7.10
CA ASN A 170 2.97 17.86 -7.82
C ASN A 170 2.91 18.11 -9.33
N SER A 171 2.75 19.37 -9.75
CA SER A 171 2.73 19.73 -11.17
C SER A 171 4.09 19.49 -11.84
N ARG A 172 5.20 19.70 -11.13
CA ARG A 172 6.53 19.37 -11.64
C ARG A 172 6.74 17.85 -11.71
N LEU A 173 6.31 17.10 -10.69
CA LEU A 173 6.38 15.64 -10.71
C LEU A 173 5.56 15.05 -11.87
N ALA A 174 4.32 15.53 -12.09
CA ALA A 174 3.48 15.11 -13.21
C ALA A 174 4.14 15.39 -14.57
N ARG A 175 4.75 16.57 -14.75
CA ARG A 175 5.53 16.88 -15.97
C ARG A 175 6.72 15.95 -16.16
N LEU A 176 7.44 15.60 -15.10
CA LEU A 176 8.57 14.66 -15.20
C LEU A 176 8.11 13.26 -15.60
N CYS A 177 6.99 12.79 -15.06
CA CYS A 177 6.37 11.53 -15.49
C CYS A 177 5.98 11.58 -16.97
N ASP A 178 5.37 12.68 -17.42
CA ASP A 178 4.95 12.86 -18.82
C ASP A 178 6.15 12.92 -19.79
N GLN A 179 7.25 13.58 -19.39
CA GLN A 179 8.50 13.59 -20.15
C GLN A 179 9.15 12.21 -20.23
N ALA A 180 9.20 11.48 -19.12
CA ALA A 180 9.75 10.12 -19.09
C ALA A 180 8.97 9.18 -20.02
N MET A 181 7.64 9.31 -20.08
CA MET A 181 6.81 8.58 -21.05
C MET A 181 7.18 8.90 -22.50
N GLY A 182 7.48 10.18 -22.81
CA GLY A 182 7.94 10.58 -24.14
C GLY A 182 9.27 9.93 -24.52
N GLN A 183 10.22 9.85 -23.58
CA GLN A 183 11.53 9.22 -23.80
C GLN A 183 11.41 7.72 -24.05
N LEU A 184 10.54 7.02 -23.30
CA LEU A 184 10.32 5.59 -23.48
C LEU A 184 9.72 5.25 -24.85
N ARG A 185 8.88 6.14 -25.42
CA ARG A 185 8.27 5.93 -26.75
C ARG A 185 9.14 6.43 -27.90
N GLY A 186 10.04 7.38 -27.65
CA GLY A 186 11.01 7.88 -28.62
C GLY A 186 12.22 6.97 -28.84
N GLY A 187 12.39 5.93 -28.00
CA GLY A 187 13.46 4.94 -28.11
C GLY A 187 13.21 3.79 -29.11
N ASP A 188 12.00 3.65 -29.64
CA ASP A 188 11.63 2.61 -30.61
C ASP A 188 11.90 3.03 -32.09
N GLY A 189 12.78 4.01 -32.30
CA GLY A 189 12.96 4.71 -33.58
C GLY A 189 14.40 4.81 -34.10
N THR A 190 15.31 3.92 -33.70
CA THR A 190 16.66 3.78 -34.30
C THR A 190 16.98 2.34 -34.62
#